data_AF-A0A8X7BD43-F1
#
_entry.id   AF-A0A8X7BD43-F1
#
_cell.length_a   1.000
_cell.length_b   1.000
_cell.length_c   1.000
_cell.angle_alpha   90.00
_cell.angle_beta   90.00
_cell.angle_gamma   90.00
#
_symmetry.space_group_name_H-M   'P 1'
#
loop_
_entity.id
_entity.type
_entity.pdbx_description
1 polymer ?
#
loop_
_entity_poly.entity_id
_entity_poly.type
_entity_poly.pdbx_seq_one_letter_code
_entity_poly.pdbx_strand_id
1 'polypeptide(L)'
;MRGILTGQRYVDDIFRPNVRPFLNSLTRPIFQQDNARSHTARVAQDFLLHFQSLPWPARSPDLSPVEHVWDQLKRQMPSCHSVQDLELAVQDLWAPLPQDNIRCLINSMPDRVAACIAAGGGPTLY
;
A
#
# COMPACT_ATOMS: atom_id res chain seq x y z
N MET A 1 15.78 8.01 1.46
CA MET A 1 16.47 6.74 1.17
C MET A 1 16.93 6.72 -0.28
N ARG A 2 18.15 6.24 -0.58
CA ARG A 2 18.58 5.94 -1.96
C ARG A 2 18.92 4.44 -2.07
N GLY A 3 18.70 3.85 -3.25
CA GLY A 3 18.99 2.44 -3.54
C GLY A 3 17.81 1.47 -3.35
N ILE A 4 18.00 0.21 -3.74
CA ILE A 4 16.99 -0.85 -3.71
C ILE A 4 16.55 -1.14 -2.26
N LEU A 5 15.24 -1.30 -2.07
CA LEU A 5 14.64 -1.71 -0.79
C LEU A 5 14.84 -3.22 -0.60
N THR A 6 15.74 -3.62 0.30
CA THR A 6 15.91 -5.02 0.71
C THR A 6 14.91 -5.37 1.82
N GLY A 7 14.71 -6.66 2.10
CA GLY A 7 13.87 -7.07 3.23
C GLY A 7 14.33 -6.52 4.58
N GLN A 8 15.66 -6.44 4.80
CA GLN A 8 16.22 -5.86 6.03
C GLN A 8 15.87 -4.37 6.15
N ARG A 9 16.08 -3.60 5.08
CA ARG A 9 15.75 -2.17 5.04
C ARG A 9 14.26 -1.91 5.12
N TYR A 10 13.44 -2.80 4.56
CA TYR A 10 11.99 -2.72 4.72
C TYR A 10 11.61 -2.77 6.20
N VAL A 11 12.18 -3.69 6.97
CA VAL A 11 11.95 -3.79 8.41
C VAL A 11 12.53 -2.59 9.16
N ASP A 12 13.80 -2.27 8.94
CA ASP A 12 14.54 -1.29 9.75
C ASP A 12 14.17 0.15 9.43
N ASP A 13 14.06 0.49 8.13
CA ASP A 13 13.91 1.87 7.68
C ASP A 13 12.43 2.29 7.55
N ILE A 14 11.53 1.33 7.28
CA ILE A 14 10.10 1.61 7.04
C ILE A 14 9.25 1.10 8.19
N PHE A 15 9.31 -0.21 8.46
CA PHE A 15 8.33 -0.87 9.32
C PHE A 15 8.49 -0.53 10.80
N ARG A 16 9.70 -0.68 11.36
CA ARG A 16 9.97 -0.40 12.77
C ARG A 16 9.71 1.06 13.17
N PRO A 17 10.21 2.08 12.45
CA PRO A 17 10.04 3.46 12.86
C PRO A 17 8.64 4.02 12.57
N ASN A 18 7.96 3.56 11.50
CA ASN A 18 6.72 4.19 11.04
C ASN A 18 5.48 3.30 11.23
N VAL A 19 5.52 2.08 10.70
CA VAL A 19 4.32 1.23 10.61
C VAL A 19 3.98 0.57 11.95
N ARG A 20 4.98 0.03 12.66
CA ARG A 20 4.78 -0.67 13.94
C ARG A 20 4.14 0.21 15.02
N PRO A 21 4.60 1.45 15.28
CA PRO A 21 3.94 2.32 16.26
C PRO A 21 2.47 2.58 15.91
N PHE A 22 2.17 2.75 14.62
CA PHE A 22 0.80 2.95 14.14
C PHE A 22 -0.07 1.69 14.31
N LEU A 23 0.42 0.51 13.92
CA LEU A 23 -0.35 -0.73 14.12
C LEU A 23 -0.62 -1.00 15.61
N ASN A 24 0.36 -0.71 16.48
CA ASN A 24 0.20 -0.88 17.92
C ASN A 24 -0.83 0.07 18.55
N SER A 25 -1.16 1.20 17.91
CA SER A 25 -2.18 2.13 18.41
C SER A 25 -3.60 1.73 18.00
N LEU A 26 -3.75 0.78 17.08
CA LEU A 26 -5.04 0.30 16.58
C LEU A 26 -5.54 -0.92 17.38
N THR A 27 -6.86 -1.06 17.49
CA THR A 27 -7.48 -2.25 18.07
C THR A 27 -7.62 -3.33 17.00
N ARG A 28 -6.86 -4.43 17.14
CA ARG A 28 -6.91 -5.61 16.25
C ARG A 28 -6.79 -5.26 14.74
N PRO A 29 -5.74 -4.54 14.32
CA PRO A 29 -5.59 -4.19 12.91
C PRO A 29 -5.28 -5.42 12.05
N ILE A 30 -5.73 -5.37 10.79
CA ILE A 30 -5.30 -6.27 9.74
C ILE A 30 -4.39 -5.49 8.81
N PHE A 31 -3.15 -5.93 8.66
CA PHE A 31 -2.17 -5.31 7.78
C PHE A 31 -2.23 -5.92 6.38
N GLN A 32 -2.23 -5.08 5.34
CA GLN A 32 -2.20 -5.52 3.94
C GLN A 32 -0.92 -5.01 3.29
N GLN A 33 -0.28 -5.88 2.51
CA GLN A 33 0.85 -5.58 1.62
C GLN A 33 0.82 -6.52 0.41
N ASP A 34 1.55 -6.17 -0.65
CA ASP A 34 1.74 -7.05 -1.80
C ASP A 34 2.88 -8.07 -1.56
N ASN A 35 3.08 -8.94 -2.55
CA ASN A 35 4.09 -10.00 -2.50
C ASN A 35 5.45 -9.55 -3.10
N ALA A 36 5.83 -8.28 -2.96
CA ALA A 36 7.13 -7.81 -3.41
C ALA A 36 8.29 -8.56 -2.71
N ARG A 37 9.42 -8.74 -3.40
CA ARG A 37 10.55 -9.55 -2.89
C ARG A 37 11.08 -9.09 -1.53
N SER A 38 11.03 -7.79 -1.23
CA SER A 38 11.38 -7.25 0.09
C SER A 38 10.39 -7.67 1.18
N HIS A 39 9.10 -7.74 0.85
CA HIS A 39 8.02 -8.08 1.79
C HIS A 39 7.95 -9.58 2.06
N THR A 40 8.30 -10.41 1.08
CA THR A 40 8.36 -11.87 1.21
C THR A 40 9.71 -12.39 1.72
N ALA A 41 10.69 -11.52 1.93
CA ALA A 41 11.96 -11.90 2.51
C ALA A 41 11.77 -12.48 3.92
N ARG A 42 12.55 -13.49 4.28
CA ARG A 42 12.44 -14.17 5.59
C ARG A 42 12.42 -13.19 6.77
N VAL A 43 13.33 -12.21 6.78
CA VAL A 43 13.37 -11.19 7.85
C VAL A 43 12.09 -10.35 7.95
N ALA A 44 11.45 -10.04 6.82
CA ALA A 44 10.20 -9.28 6.81
C ALA A 44 9.02 -10.16 7.28
N GLN A 45 8.95 -11.41 6.81
CA GLN A 45 7.93 -12.37 7.23
C GLN A 45 8.04 -12.70 8.73
N ASP A 46 9.25 -12.97 9.23
CA ASP A 46 9.50 -13.24 10.65
C ASP A 46 9.09 -12.04 11.53
N PHE A 47 9.31 -10.82 11.05
CA PHE A 47 8.87 -9.61 11.75
C PHE A 47 7.34 -9.50 11.80
N LEU A 48 6.66 -9.83 10.69
CA LEU A 48 5.21 -9.74 10.54
C LEU A 48 4.43 -10.82 11.30
N LEU A 49 5.08 -11.88 11.81
CA LEU A 49 4.42 -12.90 12.64
C LEU A 49 3.70 -12.34 13.87
N HIS A 50 4.08 -11.14 14.33
CA HIS A 50 3.46 -10.45 15.46
C HIS A 50 2.20 -9.66 15.09
N PHE A 51 1.84 -9.60 13.80
CA PHE A 51 0.71 -8.84 13.28
C PHE A 51 -0.21 -9.73 12.45
N GLN A 52 -1.51 -9.45 12.49
CA GLN A 52 -2.44 -10.08 11.57
C GLN A 52 -2.25 -9.51 10.17
N SER A 53 -1.77 -10.32 9.24
CA SER A 53 -1.58 -9.93 7.84
C SER A 53 -2.70 -10.52 6.96
N LEU A 54 -3.20 -9.73 6.02
CA LEU A 54 -4.16 -10.18 5.01
C LEU A 54 -3.42 -10.97 3.92
N PRO A 55 -3.82 -12.22 3.61
CA PRO A 55 -3.27 -12.94 2.46
C PRO A 55 -3.58 -12.17 1.17
N TRP A 56 -2.57 -11.97 0.32
CA TRP A 56 -2.72 -11.21 -0.90
C TRP A 56 -2.41 -12.05 -2.14
N PRO A 57 -3.31 -12.09 -3.15
CA PRO A 57 -3.05 -12.79 -4.39
C PRO A 57 -1.92 -12.13 -5.20
N ALA A 58 -1.18 -12.95 -5.96
CA ALA A 58 -0.11 -12.45 -6.81
C ALA A 58 -0.70 -11.65 -7.99
N ARG A 59 -0.03 -10.54 -8.34
CA ARG A 59 -0.37 -9.70 -9.52
C ARG A 59 -1.81 -9.14 -9.50
N SER A 60 -2.31 -8.76 -8.33
CA SER A 60 -3.64 -8.16 -8.19
C SER A 60 -3.56 -6.70 -7.71
N PRO A 61 -3.05 -5.78 -8.56
CA PRO A 61 -3.02 -4.35 -8.23
C PRO A 61 -4.43 -3.73 -8.22
N ASP A 62 -5.35 -4.26 -9.02
CA ASP A 62 -6.77 -3.90 -9.11
C ASP A 62 -7.51 -4.08 -7.77
N LEU A 63 -7.10 -5.07 -6.99
CA LEU A 63 -7.61 -5.26 -5.64
C LEU A 63 -7.06 -4.24 -4.64
N SER A 64 -5.92 -3.61 -4.90
CA SER A 64 -5.19 -2.84 -3.87
C SER A 64 -5.71 -1.40 -3.73
N PRO A 65 -6.28 -1.02 -2.56
CA PRO A 65 -6.76 0.35 -2.35
C PRO A 65 -5.64 1.39 -2.45
N VAL A 66 -4.42 1.05 -2.04
CA VAL A 66 -3.29 2.00 -2.08
C VAL A 66 -2.84 2.29 -3.51
N GLU A 67 -2.93 1.33 -4.43
CA GLU A 67 -2.64 1.57 -5.85
C GLU A 67 -3.64 2.57 -6.46
N HIS A 68 -4.90 2.52 -6.02
CA HIS A 68 -5.91 3.48 -6.44
C HIS A 68 -5.67 4.88 -5.90
N VAL A 69 -5.23 4.99 -4.64
CA VAL A 69 -4.79 6.29 -4.09
C VAL A 69 -3.63 6.84 -4.92
N TRP A 70 -2.63 6.01 -5.24
CA TRP A 70 -1.51 6.45 -6.08
C TRP A 70 -1.93 6.85 -7.49
N ASP A 71 -2.88 6.15 -8.11
CA ASP A 71 -3.43 6.53 -9.42
C ASP A 71 -4.12 7.91 -9.37
N GLN A 72 -4.95 8.16 -8.34
CA GLN A 72 -5.59 9.46 -8.14
C GLN A 72 -4.59 10.61 -7.99
N LEU A 73 -3.51 10.38 -7.24
CA LEU A 73 -2.45 11.37 -7.05
C LEU A 73 -1.66 11.59 -8.35
N LYS A 74 -1.32 10.52 -9.08
CA LYS A 74 -0.61 10.60 -10.37
C LYS A 74 -1.38 11.41 -11.41
N ARG A 75 -2.71 11.26 -11.47
CA ARG A 75 -3.58 12.02 -12.40
C ARG A 75 -3.59 13.52 -12.12
N GLN A 76 -3.30 13.93 -10.87
CA GLN A 76 -3.25 15.32 -10.44
C GLN A 76 -1.83 15.88 -10.40
N MET A 77 -0.83 15.05 -10.69
CA MET A 77 0.58 15.42 -10.58
C MET A 77 0.92 16.50 -11.61
N PRO A 78 1.52 17.63 -11.19
CA PRO A 78 2.03 18.62 -12.12
C PRO A 78 3.27 18.07 -12.85
N SER A 79 3.67 18.77 -13.92
CA SER A 79 4.96 18.51 -14.54
C SER A 79 6.08 18.83 -13.54
N CYS A 80 6.87 17.82 -13.20
CA CYS A 80 8.01 17.93 -12.28
C CYS A 80 9.30 17.76 -13.06
N HIS A 81 10.30 18.60 -12.80
CA HIS A 81 11.58 18.59 -13.53
C HIS A 81 12.76 18.15 -12.67
N SER A 82 12.52 17.90 -11.38
CA SER A 82 13.49 17.35 -10.44
C SER A 82 12.83 16.40 -9.46
N VAL A 83 13.65 15.60 -8.76
CA VAL A 83 13.17 14.75 -7.64
C VAL A 83 12.61 15.62 -6.52
N GLN A 84 13.18 16.80 -6.28
CA GLN A 84 12.69 17.73 -5.26
C GLN A 84 11.26 18.21 -5.59
N ASP A 85 11.02 18.59 -6.85
CA ASP A 85 9.68 19.03 -7.29
C ASP A 85 8.66 17.89 -7.13
N LEU A 86 9.07 16.66 -7.47
CA LEU A 86 8.24 15.47 -7.32
C LEU A 86 7.90 15.18 -5.84
N GLU A 87 8.89 15.27 -4.95
CA GLU A 87 8.68 15.06 -3.51
C GLU A 87 7.71 16.09 -2.92
N LEU A 88 7.87 17.37 -3.29
CA LEU A 88 6.96 18.44 -2.86
C LEU A 88 5.55 18.24 -3.42
N ALA A 89 5.43 17.98 -4.72
CA ALA A 89 4.13 17.78 -5.36
C ALA A 89 3.35 16.58 -4.77
N VAL A 90 4.03 15.46 -4.47
CA VAL A 90 3.39 14.32 -3.79
C VAL A 90 2.92 14.70 -2.40
N GLN A 91 3.71 15.45 -1.62
CA GLN A 91 3.31 15.90 -0.28
C GLN A 91 2.10 16.85 -0.33
N ASP A 92 2.11 17.81 -1.26
CA ASP A 92 1.04 18.79 -1.44
C ASP A 92 -0.28 18.15 -1.89
N LEU A 93 -0.22 17.08 -2.69
CA LEU A 93 -1.40 16.31 -3.08
C LEU A 93 -1.87 15.32 -2.00
N TRP A 94 -0.94 14.77 -1.22
CA TRP A 94 -1.24 13.81 -0.16
C TRP A 94 -1.87 14.48 1.06
N ALA A 95 -1.33 15.60 1.53
CA ALA A 95 -1.76 16.27 2.76
C ALA A 95 -3.26 16.62 2.80
N PRO A 96 -3.89 17.14 1.74
CA PRO A 96 -5.32 17.45 1.72
C PRO A 96 -6.21 16.27 1.28
N LEU A 97 -5.64 15.08 0.99
CA LEU A 97 -6.42 13.94 0.52
C LEU A 97 -7.52 13.60 1.55
N PRO A 98 -8.81 13.69 1.17
CA PRO A 98 -9.88 13.46 2.13
C PRO A 98 -9.85 12.02 2.67
N GLN A 99 -9.92 11.88 3.99
CA GLN A 99 -9.95 10.55 4.62
C GLN A 99 -11.13 9.71 4.13
N ASP A 100 -12.25 10.35 3.78
CA ASP A 100 -13.42 9.68 3.23
C ASP A 100 -13.15 9.05 1.87
N ASN A 101 -12.26 9.61 1.05
CA ASN A 101 -11.83 8.97 -0.21
C ASN A 101 -11.14 7.63 0.10
N ILE A 102 -10.22 7.62 1.07
CA ILE A 102 -9.52 6.41 1.51
C ILE A 102 -10.51 5.39 2.09
N ARG A 103 -11.45 5.84 2.92
CA ARG A 103 -12.50 4.97 3.49
C ARG A 103 -13.37 4.35 2.40
N CYS A 104 -13.78 5.12 1.40
CA CYS A 104 -14.55 4.60 0.26
C CYS A 104 -13.80 3.51 -0.49
N LEU A 105 -12.50 3.69 -0.74
CA LEU A 105 -11.66 2.66 -1.38
C LEU A 105 -11.58 1.39 -0.53
N ILE A 106 -11.35 1.51 0.78
CA ILE A 106 -11.34 0.35 1.69
C ILE A 106 -12.71 -0.34 1.72
N ASN A 107 -13.79 0.42 1.80
CA ASN A 107 -15.15 -0.12 1.85
C ASN A 107 -15.58 -0.80 0.54
N SER A 108 -14.93 -0.49 -0.58
CA SER A 108 -15.17 -1.16 -1.87
C SER A 108 -14.48 -2.53 -2.02
N MET A 109 -13.66 -2.94 -1.04
CA MET A 109 -12.93 -4.22 -1.10
C MET A 109 -13.83 -5.45 -1.30
N PRO A 110 -15.00 -5.59 -0.63
CA PRO A 110 -15.89 -6.72 -0.88
C PRO A 110 -16.33 -6.81 -2.34
N ASP A 111 -16.68 -5.68 -2.97
CA ASP A 111 -17.13 -5.63 -4.37
C ASP A 111 -15.98 -5.96 -5.34
N ARG A 112 -14.77 -5.45 -5.07
CA ARG A 112 -13.57 -5.77 -5.86
C ARG A 112 -13.26 -7.27 -5.84
N VAL A 113 -13.32 -7.87 -4.65
CA VAL A 113 -13.10 -9.31 -4.49
C VAL A 113 -14.19 -10.11 -5.20
N ALA A 114 -15.46 -9.69 -5.09
CA ALA A 114 -16.56 -10.33 -5.81
C ALA A 114 -16.38 -10.25 -7.32
N ALA A 115 -15.96 -9.10 -7.86
CA ALA A 115 -15.65 -8.93 -9.27
C ALA A 115 -14.49 -9.82 -9.72
N CYS A 116 -13.42 -9.92 -8.93
CA CYS A 116 -12.28 -10.80 -9.21
C CYS A 116 -12.69 -12.28 -9.24
N ILE A 117 -13.53 -12.71 -8.29
CA ILE A 117 -14.10 -14.06 -8.27
C ILE A 117 -14.96 -14.30 -9.52
N ALA A 118 -15.84 -13.36 -9.87
CA ALA A 118 -16.68 -13.46 -11.07
C ALA A 118 -15.86 -13.52 -12.36
N ALA A 119 -14.70 -12.86 -12.40
CA ALA A 119 -13.72 -12.91 -13.48
C ALA A 119 -12.82 -14.17 -13.46
N GLY A 120 -13.05 -15.11 -12.53
CA GLY A 120 -12.23 -16.32 -12.40
C GLY A 120 -10.78 -16.04 -12.00
N GLY A 121 -10.52 -14.96 -11.25
CA GLY A 121 -9.19 -14.49 -10.89
C GLY A 121 -8.52 -13.64 -11.98
N GLY A 122 -9.24 -13.31 -13.06
CA GLY A 122 -8.79 -12.38 -14.09
C GLY A 122 -8.85 -10.90 -13.67
N PRO A 123 -8.33 -9.99 -14.52
CA PRO A 123 -8.36 -8.55 -14.27
C PRO A 123 -9.78 -8.02 -14.13
N THR A 124 -9.97 -7.08 -13.21
CA THR A 124 -11.25 -6.38 -13.02
C THR A 124 -11.22 -4.95 -13.61
N LEU A 125 -12.37 -4.26 -13.58
CA LEU A 125 -12.49 -2.86 -14.02
C LEU A 125 -12.11 -1.84 -12.94
N TYR A 126 -11.63 -2.33 -11.79
CA TYR A 126 -11.15 -1.49 -10.70
C TYR A 126 -9.71 -1.05 -10.97
#